data_AF-A0A9D4MSU1-F1
#
_entry.id   AF-A0A9D4MSU1-F1
#
_cell.length_a   1.000
_cell.length_b   1.000
_cell.length_c   1.000
_cell.angle_alpha   90.00
_cell.angle_beta   90.00
_cell.angle_gamma   90.00
#
_symmetry.space_group_name_H-M   'P 1'
#
loop_
_entity.id
_entity.type
_entity.pdbx_description
1 polymer ?
#
loop_
_entity_poly.entity_id
_entity_poly.type
_entity_poly.pdbx_seq_one_letter_code
_entity_poly.pdbx_strand_id
1 'polypeptide(L)'
;MEIITTSAGKKRLAHNGFVYTKKKTSKSTKRWECSQRVAKSCKGAVVTNINMTTINSTTSHSHEGDKFHVEAMELREDKRNKECIGKPVSASVIFAMMNKKKETRL
;
A
#
# COMPACT_ATOMS: atom_id res chain seq x y z
N MET A 1 -11.75 6.38 -5.06
CA MET A 1 -11.34 5.00 -4.67
C MET A 1 -9.85 5.07 -4.71
N GLU A 2 -9.19 4.95 -3.56
CA GLU A 2 -7.78 5.31 -3.47
C GLU A 2 -6.92 4.09 -3.17
N ILE A 3 -5.69 4.09 -3.69
CA ILE A 3 -4.70 3.06 -3.41
C ILE A 3 -3.67 3.61 -2.44
N ILE A 4 -3.65 3.03 -1.24
CA ILE A 4 -2.77 3.38 -0.14
C ILE A 4 -1.58 2.41 -0.17
N THR A 5 -0.36 2.89 -0.34
CA THR A 5 0.85 2.02 -0.39
C THR A 5 1.64 2.13 0.88
N THR A 6 1.55 1.13 1.78
CA THR A 6 2.21 1.19 3.08
C THR A 6 3.74 1.23 2.98
N SER A 7 4.42 1.62 4.07
CA SER A 7 5.90 1.63 4.17
C SER A 7 6.56 0.29 3.83
N ALA A 8 5.87 -0.83 4.06
CA ALA A 8 6.32 -2.17 3.67
C ALA A 8 6.08 -2.50 2.19
N GLY A 9 5.69 -1.51 1.36
CA GLY A 9 5.38 -1.68 -0.06
C GLY A 9 4.05 -2.38 -0.36
N LYS A 10 3.22 -2.64 0.66
CA LYS A 10 1.94 -3.34 0.47
C LYS A 10 0.85 -2.35 0.07
N LYS A 11 0.16 -2.66 -1.03
CA LYS A 11 -1.00 -1.88 -1.48
C LYS A 11 -2.26 -2.26 -0.71
N ARG A 12 -2.99 -1.24 -0.28
CA ARG A 12 -4.34 -1.30 0.30
C ARG A 12 -5.27 -0.48 -0.58
N LEU A 13 -6.53 -0.87 -0.57
CA LEU A 13 -7.60 -0.20 -1.31
C LEU A 13 -8.51 0.50 -0.29
N ALA A 14 -8.77 1.79 -0.47
CA ALA A 14 -9.72 2.55 0.31
C ALA A 14 -10.96 2.87 -0.53
N HIS A 15 -12.13 2.47 -0.04
CA HIS A 15 -13.39 2.70 -0.71
C HIS A 15 -14.57 2.69 0.27
N ASN A 16 -15.46 3.69 0.17
CA ASN A 16 -16.69 3.82 0.96
C ASN A 16 -16.52 3.69 2.48
N GLY A 17 -15.44 4.24 3.05
CA GLY A 17 -15.18 4.15 4.50
C GLY A 17 -14.60 2.80 4.94
N PHE A 18 -14.23 1.93 3.99
CA PHE A 18 -13.60 0.64 4.27
C PHE A 18 -12.22 0.55 3.64
N VAL A 19 -11.41 -0.30 4.24
CA VAL A 19 -10.03 -0.53 3.82
C VAL A 19 -9.89 -2.01 3.51
N TYR A 20 -9.30 -2.31 2.37
CA TYR A 20 -9.16 -3.64 1.87
C TYR A 20 -7.69 -3.99 1.64
N THR A 21 -7.37 -5.26 1.82
CA THR A 21 -6.06 -5.86 1.57
C THR A 21 -6.13 -6.72 0.32
N LYS A 22 -5.09 -6.68 -0.52
CA LYS A 22 -5.04 -7.50 -1.73
C LYS A 22 -4.93 -8.97 -1.36
N LYS A 23 -5.89 -9.79 -1.79
CA LYS A 23 -5.88 -11.24 -1.57
C LYS A 23 -5.26 -11.99 -2.75
N LYS A 24 -5.75 -11.71 -3.97
CA LYS A 24 -5.27 -12.36 -5.19
C LYS A 24 -5.29 -11.41 -6.37
N THR A 25 -4.37 -11.63 -7.30
CA THR A 25 -4.39 -11.02 -8.64
C THR A 25 -4.67 -12.13 -9.64
N SER A 26 -5.70 -11.94 -10.45
CA SER A 26 -6.03 -12.78 -11.60
C SER A 26 -5.57 -12.07 -12.89
N LYS A 27 -5.73 -12.72 -14.05
CA LYS A 27 -5.27 -12.19 -15.35
C LYS A 27 -5.84 -10.79 -15.66
N SER A 28 -7.10 -10.54 -15.30
CA SER A 28 -7.83 -9.32 -15.63
C SER A 28 -8.33 -8.53 -14.42
N THR A 29 -8.27 -9.10 -13.21
CA THR A 29 -8.88 -8.52 -12.01
C THR A 29 -8.01 -8.69 -10.77
N LYS A 30 -8.28 -7.87 -9.76
CA LYS A 30 -7.69 -8.02 -8.41
C LYS A 30 -8.81 -8.15 -7.40
N ARG A 31 -8.68 -9.13 -6.51
CA ARG A 31 -9.59 -9.31 -5.38
C ARG A 31 -8.98 -8.72 -4.12
N TRP A 32 -9.78 -7.93 -3.44
CA TRP A 32 -9.47 -7.22 -2.21
C TRP A 32 -10.45 -7.66 -1.13
N GLU A 33 -9.96 -7.93 0.08
CA GLU A 33 -10.77 -8.37 1.22
C GLU A 33 -10.67 -7.34 2.34
N CYS A 34 -11.77 -7.13 3.07
CA CYS A 34 -11.82 -6.18 4.18
C CYS A 34 -10.66 -6.44 5.16
N SER A 35 -9.98 -5.39 5.58
CA SER A 35 -8.89 -5.47 6.56
C SER A 35 -9.37 -6.02 7.91
N GLN A 36 -10.66 -5.83 8.22
CA GLN A 36 -11.30 -6.30 9.45
C GLN A 36 -11.97 -7.68 9.28
N ARG A 37 -11.59 -8.45 8.25
CA ARG A 37 -12.13 -9.80 8.00
C ARG A 37 -12.01 -10.73 9.20
N VAL A 38 -10.86 -10.75 9.87
CA VAL A 38 -10.66 -11.57 11.07
C VAL A 38 -11.23 -10.87 12.30
N ALA A 39 -10.87 -9.60 12.50
CA ALA A 39 -11.23 -8.84 13.71
C ALA A 39 -12.74 -8.65 13.91
N LYS A 40 -13.53 -8.50 12.83
CA LYS A 40 -14.99 -8.32 12.87
C LYS A 40 -15.76 -9.43 12.15
N SER A 41 -15.11 -10.56 11.86
CA SER A 41 -15.70 -11.64 11.05
C SER A 41 -16.29 -11.14 9.70
N CYS A 42 -15.67 -10.10 9.12
CA CYS A 42 -16.22 -9.40 7.97
C CYS A 42 -15.97 -10.15 6.66
N LYS A 43 -17.02 -10.35 5.87
CA LYS A 43 -16.93 -10.97 4.54
C LYS A 43 -16.84 -9.94 3.40
N GLY A 44 -16.81 -8.65 3.72
CA GLY A 44 -16.70 -7.57 2.76
C GLY A 44 -15.49 -7.73 1.86
N ALA A 45 -15.72 -7.57 0.56
CA ALA A 45 -14.72 -7.75 -0.48
C ALA A 45 -15.03 -6.85 -1.66
N VAL A 46 -13.99 -6.51 -2.41
CA VAL A 46 -14.10 -5.75 -3.65
C VAL A 46 -13.26 -6.43 -4.72
N VAL A 47 -13.77 -6.49 -5.94
CA VAL A 47 -13.01 -6.92 -7.11
C VAL A 47 -12.85 -5.72 -8.01
N THR A 48 -11.61 -5.39 -8.34
CA THR A 48 -11.28 -4.32 -9.29
C THR A 48 -10.78 -4.92 -10.59
N ASN A 49 -10.73 -4.12 -11.65
CA ASN A 49 -9.91 -4.46 -12.81
C ASN A 49 -8.41 -4.54 -12.44
N ILE A 50 -7.59 -5.04 -13.37
CA ILE A 50 -6.14 -5.20 -13.17
C ILE A 50 -5.42 -3.88 -12.90
N ASN A 51 -5.90 -2.78 -13.49
CA ASN A 51 -5.32 -1.44 -13.34
C ASN A 51 -5.83 -0.70 -12.09
N MET A 52 -6.75 -1.30 -11.33
CA MET A 52 -7.34 -0.68 -10.13
C MET A 52 -8.03 0.67 -10.40
N THR A 53 -8.61 0.83 -11.59
CA THR A 53 -9.32 2.05 -12.01
C THR A 53 -10.83 1.91 -11.84
N THR A 54 -11.36 0.69 -11.91
CA THR A 54 -12.80 0.41 -11.79
C THR A 54 -13.06 -0.72 -10.82
N ILE A 55 -14.20 -0.61 -10.13
CA ILE A 55 -14.75 -1.68 -9.29
C ILE A 55 -15.70 -2.51 -10.13
N ASN A 56 -15.42 -3.81 -10.24
CA ASN A 56 -16.25 -4.77 -10.96
C ASN A 56 -17.32 -5.41 -10.05
N SER A 57 -17.02 -5.57 -8.77
CA SER A 57 -17.94 -6.19 -7.80
C SER A 57 -17.61 -5.77 -6.37
N THR A 58 -18.65 -5.63 -5.56
CA THR A 58 -18.56 -5.32 -4.13
C THR A 58 -19.41 -6.33 -3.35
N THR A 59 -18.90 -6.79 -2.22
CA THR A 59 -19.59 -7.66 -1.26
C THR A 59 -19.85 -6.88 0.02
N SER A 60 -21.06 -7.02 0.57
CA SER A 60 -21.51 -6.32 1.78
C SER A 60 -20.64 -6.60 3.00
N HIS A 61 -20.56 -5.62 3.89
CA HIS A 61 -19.86 -5.72 5.17
C HIS A 61 -20.84 -6.05 6.30
N SER A 62 -20.33 -6.67 7.35
CA SER A 62 -21.08 -6.95 8.59
C SER A 62 -20.84 -5.90 9.68
N HIS A 63 -20.29 -4.75 9.31
CA HIS A 63 -19.97 -3.66 10.23
C HIS A 63 -20.01 -2.31 9.52
N GLU A 64 -20.18 -1.26 10.30
CA GLU A 64 -20.07 0.13 9.88
C GLU A 64 -18.66 0.45 9.34
N GLY A 65 -18.60 1.34 8.35
CA GLY A 65 -17.35 1.88 7.82
C GLY A 65 -16.76 2.93 8.76
N ASP A 66 -15.44 3.05 8.78
CA ASP A 66 -14.72 4.01 9.62
C ASP A 66 -13.97 5.00 8.72
N LYS A 67 -14.64 6.12 8.41
CA LYS A 67 -14.08 7.17 7.55
C LYS A 67 -12.83 7.81 8.16
N PHE A 68 -12.81 8.00 9.47
CA PHE A 68 -11.65 8.56 10.18
C PHE A 68 -10.45 7.62 10.09
N HIS A 69 -10.67 6.31 10.19
CA HIS A 69 -9.61 5.33 10.01
C HIS A 69 -9.03 5.32 8.58
N VAL A 70 -9.89 5.44 7.57
CA VAL A 70 -9.46 5.56 6.17
C VAL A 70 -8.61 6.81 5.97
N GLU A 71 -9.13 7.97 6.37
CA GLU A 71 -8.47 9.26 6.22
C GLU A 71 -7.14 9.30 6.98
N ALA A 72 -7.10 8.76 8.20
CA ALA A 72 -5.86 8.66 8.96
C ALA A 72 -4.81 7.77 8.27
N MET A 73 -5.22 6.74 7.52
CA MET A 73 -4.27 5.96 6.72
C MET A 73 -3.78 6.73 5.50
N GLU A 74 -4.65 7.43 4.78
CA GLU A 74 -4.28 8.26 3.62
C GLU A 74 -3.28 9.35 4.03
N LEU A 75 -3.56 10.09 5.11
CA LEU A 75 -2.67 11.12 5.64
C LEU A 75 -1.28 10.58 6.03
N ARG A 76 -1.23 9.35 6.57
CA ARG A 76 0.04 8.69 6.91
C ARG A 76 0.86 8.36 5.67
N GLU A 77 0.23 8.06 4.54
CA GLU A 77 0.93 7.85 3.28
C GLU A 77 1.44 9.17 2.69
N ASP A 78 0.61 10.21 2.70
CA ASP A 78 1.00 11.51 2.12
C ASP A 78 2.20 12.11 2.83
N LYS A 79 2.22 12.06 4.17
CA LYS A 79 3.38 12.51 4.96
C LYS A 79 4.64 11.75 4.57
N ARG A 80 4.53 10.43 4.34
CA ARG A 80 5.68 9.61 3.93
C ARG A 80 6.11 9.87 2.50
N ASN A 81 5.18 9.99 1.57
CA ASN A 81 5.53 10.30 0.18
C ASN A 81 6.32 11.62 0.10
N LYS A 82 5.92 12.62 0.90
CA LYS A 82 6.66 13.88 1.04
C LYS A 82 8.04 13.71 1.69
N GLU A 83 8.19 12.81 2.67
CA GLU A 83 9.47 12.54 3.34
C GLU A 83 10.44 11.71 2.48
N CYS A 84 9.95 10.82 1.62
CA CYS A 84 10.75 9.93 0.77
C CYS A 84 11.29 10.61 -0.51
N ILE A 85 10.72 11.74 -0.94
CA ILE A 85 11.14 12.45 -2.16
C ILE A 85 12.40 13.32 -1.91
N GLY A 86 12.91 13.39 -0.67
CA GLY A 86 13.92 14.40 -0.28
C GLY A 86 15.09 13.93 0.57
N LYS A 87 15.46 12.65 0.61
CA LYS A 87 16.77 12.28 1.19
C LYS A 87 17.79 12.07 0.07
N PRO A 88 18.65 13.06 -0.25
CA PRO A 88 19.86 12.76 -1.00
C PRO A 88 20.64 11.72 -0.19
N VAL A 89 20.98 10.60 -0.83
CA VAL A 89 21.99 9.70 -0.27
C VAL A 89 23.24 10.56 -0.13
N SER A 90 23.71 10.76 1.11
CA SER A 90 24.89 11.59 1.37
C SER A 90 26.02 11.19 0.44
N ALA A 91 26.61 12.15 -0.27
CA ALA A 91 27.75 11.93 -1.16
C ALA A 91 28.92 11.25 -0.44
N SER A 92 29.03 11.41 0.89
CA SER A 92 30.00 10.73 1.73
C SER A 92 29.85 9.20 1.73
N VAL A 93 28.64 8.68 1.56
CA VAL A 93 28.38 7.23 1.49
C VAL A 93 28.82 6.65 0.14
N ILE A 94 28.66 7.40 -0.94
CA ILE A 94 29.10 6.97 -2.28
C ILE A 94 30.64 6.93 -2.36
N PHE A 95 31.33 7.93 -1.80
CA PHE A 95 32.80 8.01 -1.86
C PHE A 95 33.50 6.91 -1.05
N ALA A 96 32.91 6.47 0.06
CA ALA A 96 33.45 5.40 0.91
C ALA A 96 33.43 4.01 0.22
N MET A 97 32.48 3.77 -0.70
CA MET A 97 32.39 2.49 -1.43
C MET A 97 33.38 2.40 -2.59
N MET A 98 33.78 3.52 -3.19
CA MET A 98 34.65 3.55 -4.38
C MET A 98 36.15 3.43 -4.04
N ASN A 99 36.56 3.78 -2.82
CA ASN A 99 37.97 3.67 -2.40
C ASN A 99 38.36 2.29 -1.86
N LYS A 100 37.40 1.41 -1.53
CA LYS A 100 37.70 0.08 -0.99
C LYS A 100 38.09 -0.97 -2.04
N LYS A 101 38.07 -0.62 -3.34
CA LYS A 101 38.37 -1.55 -4.45
C LYS A 101 39.77 -1.39 -5.05
N LYS A 102 40.66 -0.58 -4.45
CA LYS A 102 42.05 -0.38 -4.91
C LYS A 102 43.13 -1.05 -4.06
N GLU A 103 42.79 -1.76 -2.97
CA GLU A 103 43.78 -2.38 -2.06
C GLU A 103 43.71 -3.92 -1.97
N THR A 104 43.32 -4.59 -3.06
CA THR A 104 43.52 -6.05 -3.19
C THR A 104 44.02 -6.38 -4.58
N ARG A 105 45.26 -5.95 -4.87
CA ARG A 105 46.12 -6.59 -5.87
C ARG A 105 47.58 -6.33 -5.47
N LEU A 106 48.03 -7.09 -4.47
CA LEU A 106 49.38 -7.64 -4.45
C LEU A 106 49.27 -9.09 -3.98
#